data_AF-A0A0F0HKJ9-F1
#
_entry.id   AF-A0A0F0HKJ9-F1
#
_cell.length_a   1.000
_cell.length_b   1.000
_cell.length_c   1.000
_cell.angle_alpha   90.00
_cell.angle_beta   90.00
_cell.angle_gamma   90.00
#
_symmetry.space_group_name_H-M   'P 1'
#
loop_
_entity.id
_entity.type
_entity.pdbx_description
1 polymer ?
#
loop_
_entity_poly.entity_id
_entity_poly.type
_entity_poly.pdbx_seq_one_letter_code
_entity_poly.pdbx_strand_id
1 'polypeptide(L)'
;MNPRNVEATPETGEPNTADPSATAGETFLLTPPASEQRFTTADIERVRQEEKEKLYGRLNKADERAAAVEAELQRMKDEATAREAAADADRAREAQDQGLREKAEREAEMSARDLLEARSREWEQRFEVLQRERETERATLAKETEFAQLAAYTQERLAQEREARSIAPELVDLVAGNSREEVDASIELLKAKTESILQSVQQAQVAQRAQMRGTAPTGFTGHGPLDNESGARQYTPEQIKNMPMHEYKKYRSQLLGAAASEAGNRGLFG
;
A
#
# COMPACT_ATOMS: atom_id res chain seq x y z
N MET A 1 46.92 -7.15 -25.70
CA MET A 1 47.22 -8.48 -25.13
C MET A 1 46.95 -9.52 -26.21
N ASN A 2 48.00 -10.11 -26.77
CA ASN A 2 47.97 -11.49 -27.26
C ASN A 2 48.15 -12.40 -26.03
N PRO A 3 47.68 -13.66 -25.98
CA PRO A 3 48.46 -14.71 -26.66
C PRO A 3 47.74 -16.03 -27.09
N ARG A 4 48.36 -16.66 -28.11
CA ARG A 4 48.72 -18.10 -28.27
C ARG A 4 47.62 -19.09 -28.69
N ASN A 5 47.66 -19.77 -29.85
CA ASN A 5 48.70 -20.54 -30.56
C ASN A 5 48.96 -21.92 -29.94
N VAL A 6 48.46 -23.00 -30.58
CA VAL A 6 48.86 -24.42 -30.48
C VAL A 6 48.46 -25.08 -31.82
N GLU A 7 49.35 -25.13 -32.81
CA GLU A 7 50.30 -26.22 -33.14
C GLU A 7 49.74 -27.21 -34.17
N ALA A 8 50.26 -27.07 -35.39
CA ALA A 8 50.27 -28.09 -36.43
C ALA A 8 51.72 -28.56 -36.61
N THR A 9 51.87 -29.69 -37.33
CA THR A 9 53.09 -30.43 -37.74
C THR A 9 53.66 -31.44 -36.74
N PRO A 10 54.50 -32.39 -37.18
CA PRO A 10 54.42 -33.26 -38.38
C PRO A 10 54.82 -34.72 -38.04
N GLU A 11 54.60 -35.70 -38.93
CA GLU A 11 55.53 -36.83 -38.95
C GLU A 11 55.72 -37.45 -40.35
N THR A 12 57.00 -37.60 -40.65
CA THR A 12 57.65 -38.08 -41.86
C THR A 12 58.09 -39.53 -41.60
N GLY A 13 58.02 -40.43 -42.59
CA GLY A 13 58.71 -41.72 -42.45
C GLY A 13 58.35 -42.81 -43.45
N GLU A 14 58.84 -42.71 -44.68
CA GLU A 14 59.44 -43.87 -45.36
C GLU A 14 60.78 -44.20 -44.64
N PRO A 15 61.41 -45.39 -44.74
CA PRO A 15 61.34 -46.39 -45.83
C PRO A 15 61.41 -47.87 -45.35
N ASN A 16 61.20 -48.85 -46.24
CA ASN A 16 62.21 -49.92 -46.39
C ASN A 16 62.02 -50.81 -47.62
N THR A 17 63.13 -50.92 -48.34
CA THR A 17 63.52 -51.84 -49.40
C THR A 17 63.80 -53.22 -48.81
N ALA A 18 63.49 -54.31 -49.54
CA ALA A 18 64.37 -55.46 -49.77
C ALA A 18 63.61 -56.65 -50.40
N ASP A 19 63.84 -56.84 -51.69
CA ASP A 19 64.01 -58.19 -52.25
C ASP A 19 65.26 -58.84 -51.64
N PRO A 20 65.33 -60.18 -51.53
CA PRO A 20 66.25 -60.86 -52.45
C PRO A 20 65.85 -62.30 -52.87
N SER A 21 66.18 -62.63 -54.14
CA SER A 21 66.90 -63.83 -54.65
C SER A 21 66.53 -65.25 -54.15
N ALA A 22 66.55 -66.35 -54.91
CA ALA A 22 66.93 -66.65 -56.29
C ALA A 22 66.67 -68.17 -56.57
N THR A 23 66.80 -68.54 -57.85
CA THR A 23 67.29 -69.84 -58.38
C THR A 23 66.27 -70.95 -58.64
N ALA A 24 65.95 -71.19 -59.92
CA ALA A 24 66.57 -72.26 -60.73
C ALA A 24 65.84 -72.35 -62.08
N GLY A 25 66.60 -72.30 -63.17
CA GLY A 25 66.08 -72.60 -64.50
C GLY A 25 65.92 -74.10 -64.70
N GLU A 26 64.88 -74.49 -65.44
CA GLU A 26 64.88 -75.78 -66.12
C GLU A 26 64.21 -75.66 -67.50
N THR A 27 64.96 -76.18 -68.45
CA THR A 27 64.74 -76.31 -69.90
C THR A 27 63.36 -76.78 -70.32
N PHE A 28 62.73 -76.08 -71.27
CA PHE A 28 61.59 -76.60 -72.04
C PHE A 28 62.03 -76.90 -73.49
N LEU A 29 62.14 -78.18 -73.83
CA LEU A 29 62.28 -78.68 -75.20
C LEU A 29 60.88 -78.99 -75.78
N LEU A 30 60.62 -78.43 -76.98
CA LEU A 30 59.81 -78.88 -78.13
C LEU A 30 58.72 -79.96 -77.89
N THR A 31 57.41 -79.74 -78.14
CA THR A 31 56.68 -79.92 -79.44
C THR A 31 55.27 -80.53 -79.15
N PRO A 32 54.17 -80.37 -79.92
CA PRO A 32 53.70 -79.31 -80.83
C PRO A 32 52.15 -79.02 -80.66
N PRO A 33 51.41 -78.40 -81.62
CA PRO A 33 50.41 -77.38 -81.30
C PRO A 33 49.00 -77.93 -80.99
N ALA A 34 48.33 -77.38 -79.99
CA ALA A 34 46.90 -77.63 -79.78
C ALA A 34 46.11 -76.32 -79.79
N SER A 35 45.48 -76.11 -80.96
CA SER A 35 44.27 -75.32 -81.21
C SER A 35 44.29 -73.84 -80.79
N GLU A 36 44.16 -72.96 -81.78
CA GLU A 36 43.45 -71.69 -81.61
C GLU A 36 42.20 -71.95 -80.76
N GLN A 37 42.17 -71.45 -79.52
CA GLN A 37 40.97 -71.49 -78.68
C GLN A 37 39.95 -70.53 -79.29
N ARG A 38 39.26 -70.99 -80.33
CA ARG A 38 38.12 -70.28 -80.90
C ARG A 38 36.95 -70.56 -79.96
N PHE A 39 36.61 -69.56 -79.14
CA PHE A 39 35.41 -69.59 -78.33
C PHE A 39 34.22 -69.96 -79.21
N THR A 40 33.51 -71.03 -78.85
CA THR A 40 32.28 -71.38 -79.55
C THR A 40 31.17 -70.43 -79.11
N THR A 41 30.13 -70.28 -79.93
CA THR A 41 28.96 -69.44 -79.57
C THR A 41 28.33 -69.88 -78.25
N ALA A 42 28.33 -71.19 -77.95
CA ALA A 42 27.82 -71.76 -76.72
C ALA A 42 28.64 -71.34 -75.48
N ASP A 43 29.96 -71.22 -75.59
CA ASP A 43 30.82 -70.78 -74.48
C ASP A 43 30.57 -69.32 -74.10
N ILE A 44 30.34 -68.46 -75.10
CA ILE A 44 30.01 -67.05 -74.91
C ILE A 44 28.63 -66.90 -74.23
N GLU A 45 27.66 -67.73 -74.60
CA GLU A 45 26.33 -67.73 -73.99
C GLU A 45 26.37 -68.16 -72.51
N ARG A 46 27.18 -69.16 -72.17
CA ARG A 46 27.38 -69.60 -70.78
C ARG A 46 28.01 -68.50 -69.92
N VAL A 47 29.07 -67.86 -70.41
CA VAL A 47 29.71 -66.73 -69.71
C VAL A 47 28.71 -65.58 -69.52
N ARG A 48 27.91 -65.26 -70.54
CA ARG A 48 26.85 -64.25 -70.43
C ARG A 48 25.80 -64.60 -69.37
N GLN A 49 25.42 -65.88 -69.26
CA GLN A 49 24.47 -66.33 -68.23
C GLN A 49 25.08 -66.19 -66.82
N GLU A 50 26.31 -66.64 -66.62
CA GLU A 50 27.02 -66.51 -65.33
C GLU A 50 27.24 -65.04 -64.92
N GLU A 51 27.59 -64.17 -65.88
CA GLU A 51 27.70 -62.73 -65.66
C GLU A 51 26.35 -62.10 -65.33
N LYS A 52 25.29 -62.49 -66.06
CA LYS A 52 23.93 -62.05 -65.82
C LYS A 52 23.48 -62.40 -64.39
N GLU A 53 23.62 -63.65 -63.98
CA GLU A 53 23.27 -64.10 -62.63
C GLU A 53 24.06 -63.35 -61.54
N LYS A 54 25.37 -63.14 -61.74
CA LYS A 54 26.21 -62.34 -60.83
C LYS A 54 25.76 -60.88 -60.76
N LEU A 55 25.40 -60.27 -61.90
CA LEU A 55 24.95 -58.88 -61.98
C LEU A 55 23.59 -58.68 -61.35
N TYR A 56 22.59 -59.54 -61.63
CA TYR A 56 21.29 -59.48 -60.95
C TYR A 56 21.42 -59.78 -59.46
N GLY A 57 22.28 -60.72 -59.06
CA GLY A 57 22.56 -60.97 -57.65
C GLY A 57 23.18 -59.77 -56.93
N ARG A 58 23.99 -58.96 -57.64
CA ARG A 58 24.52 -57.69 -57.11
C ARG A 58 23.46 -56.58 -57.10
N LEU A 59 22.63 -56.50 -58.15
CA LEU A 59 21.55 -55.53 -58.27
C LEU A 59 20.51 -55.74 -57.17
N ASN A 60 20.04 -56.97 -56.97
CA ASN A 60 19.09 -57.32 -55.91
C ASN A 60 19.64 -56.94 -54.52
N LYS A 61 20.93 -57.20 -54.26
CA LYS A 61 21.59 -56.79 -53.00
C LYS A 61 21.73 -55.28 -52.87
N ALA A 62 21.87 -54.55 -53.98
CA ALA A 62 21.91 -53.09 -53.98
C ALA A 62 20.52 -52.52 -53.69
N ASP A 63 19.47 -53.07 -54.30
CA ASP A 63 18.08 -52.70 -54.08
C ASP A 63 17.64 -52.98 -52.63
N GLU A 64 18.02 -54.14 -52.07
CA GLU A 64 17.78 -54.47 -50.66
C GLU A 64 18.45 -53.45 -49.71
N ARG A 65 19.68 -53.03 -50.02
CA ARG A 65 20.38 -51.99 -49.23
C ARG A 65 19.75 -50.62 -49.41
N ALA A 66 19.34 -50.26 -50.62
CA ALA A 66 18.65 -49.01 -50.89
C ALA A 66 17.33 -48.94 -50.10
N ALA A 67 16.53 -50.00 -50.15
CA ALA A 67 15.29 -50.11 -49.37
C ALA A 67 15.54 -50.05 -47.85
N ALA A 68 16.60 -50.68 -47.36
CA ALA A 68 16.97 -50.61 -45.94
C ALA A 68 17.38 -49.19 -45.51
N VAL A 69 18.18 -48.48 -46.32
CA VAL A 69 18.58 -47.10 -46.06
C VAL A 69 17.39 -46.15 -46.14
N GLU A 70 16.49 -46.33 -47.10
CA GLU A 70 15.26 -45.54 -47.21
C GLU A 70 14.35 -45.73 -45.98
N ALA A 71 14.20 -46.97 -45.50
CA ALA A 71 13.44 -47.26 -44.28
C ALA A 71 14.07 -46.63 -43.03
N GLU A 72 15.40 -46.66 -42.91
CA GLU A 72 16.12 -46.00 -41.82
C GLU A 72 15.97 -44.47 -41.87
N LEU A 73 16.08 -43.88 -43.06
CA LEU A 73 15.92 -42.45 -43.27
C LEU A 73 14.49 -42.01 -42.95
N GLN A 74 13.50 -42.79 -43.35
CA GLN A 74 12.10 -42.53 -43.00
C GLN A 74 11.88 -42.60 -41.48
N ARG A 75 12.43 -43.62 -40.81
CA ARG A 75 12.37 -43.73 -39.35
C ARG A 75 13.03 -42.53 -38.65
N MET A 76 14.20 -42.08 -39.12
CA MET A 76 14.86 -40.90 -38.56
C MET A 76 14.03 -39.62 -38.75
N LYS A 77 13.36 -39.46 -39.91
CA LYS A 77 12.44 -38.33 -40.14
C LYS A 77 11.23 -38.38 -39.21
N ASP A 78 10.61 -39.54 -39.06
CA ASP A 78 9.46 -39.71 -38.18
C ASP A 78 9.84 -39.45 -36.71
N GLU A 79 11.02 -39.90 -36.28
CA GLU A 79 11.54 -39.62 -34.94
C GLU A 79 11.90 -38.13 -34.74
N ALA A 80 12.52 -37.49 -35.74
CA ALA A 80 12.85 -36.07 -35.68
C ALA A 80 11.59 -35.20 -35.59
N THR A 81 10.58 -35.49 -36.41
CA THR A 81 9.29 -34.77 -36.39
C THR A 81 8.52 -35.00 -35.09
N ALA A 82 8.52 -36.23 -34.56
CA ALA A 82 7.91 -36.53 -33.27
C ALA A 82 8.61 -35.79 -32.11
N ARG A 83 9.95 -35.70 -32.13
CA ARG A 83 10.72 -34.96 -31.12
C ARG A 83 10.48 -33.46 -31.20
N GLU A 84 10.42 -32.90 -32.42
CA GLU A 84 10.14 -31.47 -32.62
C GLU A 84 8.72 -31.13 -32.15
N ALA A 85 7.71 -31.94 -32.53
CA ALA A 85 6.34 -31.77 -32.07
C ALA A 85 6.21 -31.87 -30.54
N ALA A 86 6.94 -32.77 -29.90
CA ALA A 86 6.99 -32.86 -28.44
C ALA A 86 7.63 -31.62 -27.80
N ALA A 87 8.76 -31.15 -28.34
CA ALA A 87 9.45 -29.96 -27.85
C ALA A 87 8.64 -28.67 -28.05
N ASP A 88 7.85 -28.56 -29.12
CA ASP A 88 6.90 -27.46 -29.34
C ASP A 88 5.75 -27.52 -28.33
N ALA A 89 5.20 -28.72 -28.08
CA ALA A 89 4.13 -28.91 -27.10
C ALA A 89 4.58 -28.55 -25.67
N ASP A 90 5.80 -28.94 -25.29
CA ASP A 90 6.36 -28.61 -23.98
C ASP A 90 6.62 -27.10 -23.85
N ARG A 91 7.21 -26.47 -24.88
CA ARG A 91 7.38 -25.00 -24.91
C ARG A 91 6.04 -24.25 -24.82
N ALA A 92 5.00 -24.75 -25.47
CA ALA A 92 3.67 -24.14 -25.39
C ALA A 92 3.07 -24.26 -23.98
N ARG A 93 3.26 -25.39 -23.30
CA ARG A 93 2.82 -25.58 -21.90
C ARG A 93 3.60 -24.69 -20.94
N GLU A 94 4.92 -24.64 -21.07
CA GLU A 94 5.76 -23.77 -20.24
C GLU A 94 5.40 -22.30 -20.42
N ALA A 95 5.15 -21.84 -21.65
CA ALA A 95 4.71 -20.48 -21.91
C ALA A 95 3.33 -20.19 -21.29
N GLN A 96 2.41 -21.16 -21.33
CA GLN A 96 1.10 -21.03 -20.68
C GLN A 96 1.24 -20.94 -19.15
N ASP A 97 2.04 -21.82 -18.55
CA ASP A 97 2.27 -21.86 -17.11
C ASP A 97 2.95 -20.58 -16.60
N GLN A 98 3.94 -20.07 -17.35
CA GLN A 98 4.57 -18.78 -17.07
C GLN A 98 3.55 -17.63 -17.15
N GLY A 99 2.72 -17.61 -18.19
CA GLY A 99 1.67 -16.60 -18.34
C GLY A 99 0.62 -16.65 -17.23
N LEU A 100 0.30 -17.83 -16.69
CA LEU A 100 -0.60 -17.97 -15.54
C LEU A 100 0.07 -17.50 -14.24
N ARG A 101 1.35 -17.82 -14.03
CA ARG A 101 2.11 -17.36 -12.85
C ARG A 101 2.25 -15.84 -12.83
N GLU A 102 2.63 -15.22 -13.95
CA GLU A 102 2.72 -13.76 -14.04
C GLU A 102 1.38 -13.06 -13.75
N LYS A 103 0.26 -13.64 -14.22
CA LYS A 103 -1.06 -13.11 -13.92
C LYS A 103 -1.40 -13.24 -12.44
N ALA A 104 -1.15 -14.40 -11.84
CA ALA A 104 -1.37 -14.63 -10.43
C ALA A 104 -0.51 -13.69 -9.56
N GLU A 105 0.75 -13.45 -9.94
CA GLU A 105 1.64 -12.50 -9.27
C GLU A 105 1.11 -11.06 -9.37
N ARG A 106 0.68 -10.63 -10.56
CA ARG A 106 0.08 -9.29 -10.74
C ARG A 106 -1.21 -9.12 -9.94
N GLU A 107 -2.08 -10.12 -9.90
CA GLU A 107 -3.30 -10.10 -9.10
C GLU A 107 -2.98 -10.03 -7.60
N ALA A 108 -1.99 -10.80 -7.14
CA ALA A 108 -1.50 -10.76 -5.76
C ALA A 108 -0.91 -9.39 -5.41
N GLU A 109 -0.08 -8.79 -6.29
CA GLU A 109 0.48 -7.45 -6.10
C GLU A 109 -0.59 -6.36 -6.05
N MET A 110 -1.58 -6.42 -6.93
CA MET A 110 -2.72 -5.49 -6.91
C MET A 110 -3.49 -5.62 -5.58
N SER A 111 -3.78 -6.84 -5.15
CA SER A 111 -4.45 -7.08 -3.87
C SER A 111 -3.64 -6.57 -2.67
N ALA A 112 -2.31 -6.71 -2.69
CA ALA A 112 -1.44 -6.19 -1.64
C ALA A 112 -1.44 -4.65 -1.63
N ARG A 113 -1.42 -4.01 -2.81
CA ARG A 113 -1.53 -2.55 -2.92
C ARG A 113 -2.87 -2.04 -2.39
N ASP A 114 -3.96 -2.71 -2.72
CA ASP A 114 -5.30 -2.34 -2.25
C ASP A 114 -5.40 -2.43 -0.71
N LEU A 115 -4.83 -3.47 -0.11
CA LEU A 115 -4.76 -3.61 1.35
C LEU A 115 -3.91 -2.51 2.01
N LEU A 116 -2.80 -2.14 1.38
CA LEU A 116 -1.96 -1.03 1.87
C LEU A 116 -2.68 0.31 1.75
N GLU A 117 -3.40 0.55 0.65
CA GLU A 117 -4.17 1.77 0.45
C GLU A 117 -5.34 1.85 1.45
N ALA A 118 -6.08 0.76 1.65
CA ALA A 118 -7.14 0.69 2.65
C ALA A 118 -6.61 1.02 4.04
N ARG A 119 -5.48 0.41 4.42
CA ARG A 119 -4.81 0.72 5.70
C ARG A 119 -4.38 2.18 5.76
N SER A 120 -3.73 2.70 4.72
CA SER A 120 -3.31 4.12 4.67
C SER A 120 -4.49 5.07 4.89
N ARG A 121 -5.63 4.82 4.24
CA ARG A 121 -6.87 5.60 4.41
C ARG A 121 -7.42 5.53 5.83
N GLU A 122 -7.42 4.36 6.45
CA GLU A 122 -7.84 4.22 7.86
C GLU A 122 -6.94 5.01 8.80
N TRP A 123 -5.63 5.01 8.56
CA TRP A 123 -4.67 5.76 9.36
C TRP A 123 -4.84 7.27 9.18
N GLU A 124 -5.07 7.74 7.95
CA GLU A 124 -5.38 9.14 7.66
C GLU A 124 -6.67 9.58 8.38
N GLN A 125 -7.73 8.76 8.32
CA GLN A 125 -8.98 9.05 9.03
C GLN A 125 -8.79 9.11 10.55
N ARG A 126 -8.05 8.16 11.13
CA ARG A 126 -7.72 8.17 12.56
C ARG A 126 -6.89 9.39 12.94
N PHE A 127 -5.96 9.79 12.07
CA PHE A 127 -5.13 10.96 12.26
C PHE A 127 -5.95 12.25 12.23
N GLU A 128 -6.86 12.40 11.26
CA GLU A 128 -7.78 13.54 11.20
C GLU A 128 -8.65 13.66 12.45
N VAL A 129 -9.20 12.55 12.93
CA VAL A 129 -9.99 12.51 14.18
C VAL A 129 -9.14 12.96 15.36
N LEU A 130 -7.93 12.42 15.50
CA LEU A 130 -7.03 12.78 16.60
C LEU A 130 -6.60 14.25 16.54
N GLN A 131 -6.38 14.81 15.35
CA GLN A 131 -6.05 16.22 15.18
C GLN A 131 -7.21 17.13 15.57
N ARG A 132 -8.44 16.80 15.15
CA ARG A 132 -9.64 17.54 15.54
C ARG A 132 -9.83 17.53 17.05
N GLU A 133 -9.68 16.37 17.69
CA GLU A 133 -9.76 16.25 19.14
C GLU A 133 -8.71 17.13 19.84
N ARG A 134 -7.43 17.06 19.45
CA ARG A 134 -6.39 17.93 20.04
C ARG A 134 -6.67 19.41 19.84
N GLU A 135 -7.22 19.80 18.69
CA GLU A 135 -7.61 21.18 18.44
C GLU A 135 -8.77 21.61 19.35
N THR A 136 -9.77 20.75 19.56
CA THR A 136 -10.85 21.01 20.53
C THR A 136 -10.32 21.11 21.96
N GLU A 137 -9.42 20.22 22.38
CA GLU A 137 -8.78 20.26 23.69
C GLU A 137 -7.97 21.54 23.90
N ARG A 138 -7.20 21.95 22.89
CA ARG A 138 -6.44 23.20 22.95
C ARG A 138 -7.34 24.42 23.02
N ALA A 139 -8.41 24.45 22.22
CA ALA A 139 -9.37 25.56 22.22
C ALA A 139 -10.12 25.65 23.56
N THR A 140 -10.56 24.52 24.11
CA THR A 140 -11.23 24.48 25.42
C THR A 140 -10.30 24.88 26.55
N LEU A 141 -9.05 24.41 26.55
CA LEU A 141 -8.06 24.79 27.56
C LEU A 141 -7.75 26.30 27.48
N ALA A 142 -7.54 26.84 26.28
CA ALA A 142 -7.34 28.28 26.10
C ALA A 142 -8.51 29.08 26.68
N LYS A 143 -9.75 28.69 26.37
CA LYS A 143 -10.95 29.32 26.94
C LYS A 143 -11.06 29.18 28.45
N GLU A 144 -10.71 28.04 29.00
CA GLU A 144 -10.68 27.83 30.44
C GLU A 144 -9.65 28.75 31.12
N THR A 145 -8.47 28.95 30.51
CA THR A 145 -7.48 29.90 31.04
C THR A 145 -7.98 31.34 30.99
N GLU A 146 -8.63 31.76 29.91
CA GLU A 146 -9.25 33.09 29.78
C GLU A 146 -10.36 33.27 30.83
N PHE A 147 -11.24 32.28 30.99
CA PHE A 147 -12.31 32.28 31.97
C PHE A 147 -11.77 32.38 33.40
N ALA A 148 -10.78 31.56 33.75
CA ALA A 148 -10.17 31.56 35.07
C ALA A 148 -9.49 32.90 35.40
N GLN A 149 -8.79 33.49 34.42
CA GLN A 149 -8.19 34.82 34.57
C GLN A 149 -9.25 35.90 34.81
N LEU A 150 -10.34 35.88 34.05
CA LEU A 150 -11.42 36.85 34.20
C LEU A 150 -12.16 36.66 35.53
N ALA A 151 -12.40 35.43 35.96
CA ALA A 151 -13.02 35.12 37.24
C ALA A 151 -12.15 35.58 38.42
N ALA A 152 -10.84 35.31 38.37
CA ALA A 152 -9.90 35.76 39.39
C ALA A 152 -9.85 37.30 39.45
N TYR A 153 -9.77 37.96 38.30
CA TYR A 153 -9.80 39.42 38.22
C TYR A 153 -11.09 40.00 38.80
N THR A 154 -12.25 39.43 38.43
CA THR A 154 -13.55 39.87 38.94
C THR A 154 -13.62 39.71 40.46
N GLN A 155 -13.16 38.58 41.00
CA GLN A 155 -13.13 38.34 42.44
C GLN A 155 -12.20 39.32 43.17
N GLU A 156 -11.02 39.61 42.62
CA GLU A 156 -10.07 40.56 43.19
C GLU A 156 -10.64 41.97 43.23
N ARG A 157 -11.16 42.47 42.10
CA ARG A 157 -11.78 43.80 42.01
C ARG A 157 -12.97 43.91 42.95
N LEU A 158 -13.78 42.86 43.02
CA LEU A 158 -14.94 42.83 43.89
C LEU A 158 -14.56 42.78 45.38
N ALA A 159 -13.49 42.08 45.75
CA ALA A 159 -12.97 42.08 47.11
C ALA A 159 -12.48 43.47 47.52
N GLN A 160 -11.75 44.16 46.63
CA GLN A 160 -11.32 45.55 46.84
C GLN A 160 -12.50 46.50 47.06
N GLU A 161 -13.53 46.42 46.21
CA GLU A 161 -14.72 47.29 46.32
C GLU A 161 -15.62 46.96 47.52
N ARG A 162 -15.64 45.69 47.97
CA ARG A 162 -16.28 45.27 49.23
C ARG A 162 -15.55 45.83 50.45
N GLU A 163 -14.21 45.78 50.46
CA GLU A 163 -13.40 46.34 51.54
C GLU A 163 -13.56 47.87 51.63
N ALA A 164 -13.59 48.53 50.48
CA ALA A 164 -13.85 49.97 50.37
C ALA A 164 -15.30 50.38 50.71
N ARG A 165 -16.23 49.42 50.83
CA ARG A 165 -17.68 49.64 51.03
C ARG A 165 -18.31 50.53 49.95
N SER A 166 -17.74 50.57 48.74
CA SER A 166 -18.23 51.39 47.63
C SER A 166 -19.51 50.84 47.00
N ILE A 167 -19.72 49.52 47.08
CA ILE A 167 -20.85 48.82 46.47
C ILE A 167 -21.72 48.20 47.55
N ALA A 168 -23.04 48.32 47.41
CA ALA A 168 -23.98 47.67 48.31
C ALA A 168 -23.84 46.13 48.24
N PRO A 169 -23.84 45.40 49.36
CA PRO A 169 -23.67 43.94 49.38
C PRO A 169 -24.64 43.18 48.46
N GLU A 170 -25.88 43.66 48.34
CA GLU A 170 -26.94 43.08 47.51
C GLU A 170 -26.70 43.23 45.99
N LEU A 171 -25.90 44.22 45.59
CA LEU A 171 -25.65 44.54 44.18
C LEU A 171 -24.41 43.84 43.62
N VAL A 172 -23.61 43.24 44.49
CA VAL A 172 -22.36 42.59 44.13
C VAL A 172 -22.56 41.43 43.15
N ASP A 173 -23.63 40.66 43.31
CA ASP A 173 -23.92 39.50 42.45
C ASP A 173 -24.29 39.89 41.01
N LEU A 174 -24.58 41.18 40.76
CA LEU A 174 -24.93 41.71 39.44
C LEU A 174 -23.72 42.08 38.58
N VAL A 175 -22.50 41.96 39.11
CA VAL A 175 -21.27 42.21 38.33
C VAL A 175 -21.12 41.13 37.26
N ALA A 176 -21.22 41.53 36.00
CA ALA A 176 -21.10 40.65 34.85
C ALA A 176 -20.38 41.35 33.70
N GLY A 177 -19.55 40.60 32.96
CA GLY A 177 -18.82 41.07 31.79
C GLY A 177 -18.07 39.94 31.09
N ASN A 178 -17.84 40.10 29.78
CA ASN A 178 -17.06 39.15 28.96
C ASN A 178 -15.58 39.52 28.88
N SER A 179 -15.23 40.74 29.26
CA SER A 179 -13.85 41.25 29.30
C SER A 179 -13.59 41.98 30.61
N ARG A 180 -12.32 42.31 30.88
CA ARG A 180 -11.94 43.07 32.09
C ARG A 180 -12.57 44.46 32.08
N GLU A 181 -12.62 45.09 30.92
CA GLU A 181 -13.18 46.41 30.71
C GLU A 181 -14.70 46.44 30.94
N GLU A 182 -15.42 45.41 30.46
CA GLU A 182 -16.86 45.26 30.73
C GLU A 182 -17.13 45.06 32.23
N VAL A 183 -16.27 44.30 32.92
CA VAL A 183 -16.38 44.10 34.38
C VAL A 183 -16.15 45.41 35.13
N ASP A 184 -15.12 46.18 34.79
CA ASP A 184 -14.89 47.50 35.40
C ASP A 184 -16.03 48.47 35.12
N ALA A 185 -16.55 48.51 33.89
CA ALA A 185 -17.70 49.35 33.55
C ALA A 185 -18.96 48.96 34.35
N SER A 186 -19.18 47.66 34.56
CA SER A 186 -20.27 47.15 35.41
C SER A 186 -20.08 47.57 36.87
N ILE A 187 -18.86 47.45 37.40
CA ILE A 187 -18.50 47.88 38.76
C ILE A 187 -18.77 49.37 38.95
N GLU A 188 -18.33 50.22 38.02
CA GLU A 188 -18.54 51.67 38.09
C GLU A 188 -20.03 52.04 38.01
N LEU A 189 -20.81 51.37 37.15
CA LEU A 189 -22.25 51.52 37.09
C LEU A 189 -22.91 51.16 38.43
N LEU A 190 -22.46 50.09 39.08
CA LEU A 190 -23.01 49.65 40.37
C LEU A 190 -22.61 50.55 41.53
N LYS A 191 -21.43 51.18 41.50
CA LYS A 191 -21.03 52.23 42.45
C LYS A 191 -21.94 53.44 42.32
N ALA A 192 -22.11 53.95 41.11
CA ALA A 192 -23.03 55.07 40.83
C ALA A 192 -24.48 54.75 41.26
N LYS A 193 -24.94 53.51 41.01
CA LYS A 193 -26.28 53.07 41.42
C LYS A 193 -26.39 52.93 42.94
N THR A 194 -25.35 52.47 43.62
CA THR A 194 -25.29 52.40 45.10
C THR A 194 -25.42 53.80 45.69
N GLU A 195 -24.66 54.77 45.19
CA GLU A 195 -24.76 56.17 45.62
C GLU A 195 -26.16 56.75 45.38
N SER A 196 -26.74 56.49 44.21
CA SER A 196 -28.11 56.91 43.88
C SER A 196 -29.15 56.28 44.81
N ILE A 197 -29.01 55.00 45.15
CA ILE A 197 -29.90 54.31 46.11
C ILE A 197 -29.73 54.90 47.50
N LEU A 198 -28.50 55.14 47.98
CA LEU A 198 -28.26 55.74 49.28
C LEU A 198 -28.87 57.15 49.38
N GLN A 199 -28.71 57.98 48.34
CA GLN A 199 -29.36 59.29 48.26
C GLN A 199 -30.88 59.18 48.26
N SER A 200 -31.43 58.26 47.45
CA SER A 200 -32.87 58.04 47.36
C SER A 200 -33.46 57.51 48.66
N VAL A 201 -32.77 56.60 49.36
CA VAL A 201 -33.16 56.06 50.66
C VAL A 201 -33.09 57.14 51.74
N GLN A 202 -32.07 58.00 51.74
CA GLN A 202 -32.00 59.14 52.66
C GLN A 202 -33.16 60.11 52.43
N GLN A 203 -33.47 60.46 51.16
CA GLN A 203 -34.62 61.30 50.83
C GLN A 203 -35.95 60.63 51.18
N ALA A 204 -36.07 59.34 50.89
CA ALA A 204 -37.26 58.55 51.21
C ALA A 204 -37.44 58.35 52.71
N GLN A 205 -36.39 58.23 53.53
CA GLN A 205 -36.52 58.14 54.99
C GLN A 205 -37.02 59.46 55.59
N VAL A 206 -36.60 60.60 55.03
CA VAL A 206 -37.12 61.92 55.42
C VAL A 206 -38.59 62.07 54.98
N ALA A 207 -38.95 61.58 53.79
CA ALA A 207 -40.33 61.61 53.29
C ALA A 207 -41.26 60.55 53.95
N GLN A 208 -40.74 59.40 54.33
CA GLN A 208 -41.49 58.31 54.98
C GLN A 208 -41.79 58.60 56.44
N ARG A 209 -41.00 59.45 57.13
CA ARG A 209 -41.43 60.02 58.41
C ARG A 209 -42.70 60.90 58.28
N ALA A 210 -43.04 61.35 57.08
CA ALA A 210 -44.26 62.13 56.82
C ALA A 210 -45.42 61.30 56.22
N GLN A 211 -45.21 60.02 55.86
CA GLN A 211 -46.19 59.21 55.13
C GLN A 211 -46.12 57.74 55.58
N MET A 212 -46.60 57.41 56.79
CA MET A 212 -46.83 56.01 57.19
C MET A 212 -48.21 55.51 56.72
N ARG A 213 -48.23 54.79 55.61
CA ARG A 213 -49.26 53.80 55.17
C ARG A 213 -48.72 53.25 53.83
N GLY A 214 -48.46 51.97 53.59
CA GLY A 214 -49.11 50.75 54.05
C GLY A 214 -49.67 50.06 52.81
N THR A 215 -48.86 49.26 52.10
CA THR A 215 -49.34 48.33 51.06
C THR A 215 -48.39 47.13 50.92
N ALA A 216 -48.96 45.93 50.94
CA ALA A 216 -48.26 44.67 50.74
C ALA A 216 -47.97 44.42 49.24
N PRO A 217 -46.83 43.81 48.87
CA PRO A 217 -46.62 43.33 47.51
C PRO A 217 -47.11 41.88 47.39
N THR A 218 -48.18 41.67 46.64
CA THR A 218 -48.50 40.35 46.05
C THR A 218 -47.97 40.34 44.61
N GLY A 219 -47.09 39.40 44.29
CA GLY A 219 -46.57 39.23 42.93
C GLY A 219 -45.88 37.88 42.78
N PHE A 220 -46.68 36.85 42.52
CA PHE A 220 -46.26 35.51 42.12
C PHE A 220 -45.50 35.58 40.78
N THR A 221 -44.24 35.14 40.75
CA THR A 221 -43.48 34.91 39.52
C THR A 221 -43.53 33.44 39.15
N GLY A 222 -44.33 33.10 38.13
CA GLY A 222 -44.32 31.79 37.50
C GLY A 222 -42.97 31.52 36.84
N HIS A 223 -42.32 30.45 37.27
CA HIS A 223 -41.08 29.95 36.70
C HIS A 223 -41.50 29.09 35.51
N GLY A 224 -41.23 29.56 34.29
CA GLY A 224 -41.44 28.80 33.07
C GLY A 224 -40.54 27.56 33.03
N PRO A 225 -40.96 26.48 32.35
CA PRO A 225 -40.14 25.28 32.25
C PRO A 225 -38.88 25.61 31.47
N LEU A 226 -37.73 25.37 32.10
CA LEU A 226 -36.42 25.40 31.45
C LEU A 226 -36.42 24.33 30.36
N ASP A 227 -36.32 24.77 29.11
CA ASP A 227 -35.95 23.93 27.97
C ASP A 227 -34.55 23.35 28.24
N ASN A 228 -34.55 22.16 28.82
CA ASN A 228 -33.37 21.33 28.98
C ASN A 228 -33.17 20.59 27.66
N GLU A 229 -32.77 21.32 26.61
CA GLU A 229 -32.23 20.70 25.39
C GLU A 229 -30.85 20.11 25.72
N SER A 230 -30.85 19.00 26.46
CA SER A 230 -29.67 18.18 26.75
C SER A 230 -29.27 17.35 25.51
N GLY A 231 -29.30 17.96 24.33
CA GLY A 231 -28.63 17.41 23.16
C GLY A 231 -27.14 17.61 23.36
N ALA A 232 -26.35 16.53 23.30
CA ALA A 232 -24.90 16.61 23.26
C ALA A 232 -24.45 17.32 21.97
N ARG A 233 -24.62 18.64 21.90
CA ARG A 233 -24.11 19.47 20.81
C ARG A 233 -22.59 19.40 20.87
N GLN A 234 -22.00 18.79 19.86
CA GLN A 234 -20.57 18.80 19.64
C GLN A 234 -20.20 20.15 19.02
N TYR A 235 -19.36 20.92 19.72
CA TYR A 235 -18.87 22.21 19.23
C TYR A 235 -17.55 22.02 18.50
N THR A 236 -17.38 22.67 17.36
CA THR A 236 -16.10 22.64 16.62
C THR A 236 -15.05 23.52 17.32
N PRO A 237 -13.74 23.29 17.11
CA PRO A 237 -12.69 24.11 17.72
C PRO A 237 -12.88 25.62 17.49
N GLU A 238 -13.25 26.00 16.26
CA GLU A 238 -13.50 27.39 15.89
C GLU A 238 -14.73 27.98 16.58
N GLN A 239 -15.77 27.18 16.81
CA GLN A 239 -16.94 27.63 17.57
C GLN A 239 -16.58 27.89 19.03
N ILE A 240 -15.79 26.99 19.64
CA ILE A 240 -15.32 27.15 21.04
C ILE A 240 -14.46 28.40 21.17
N LYS A 241 -13.56 28.64 20.21
CA LYS A 241 -12.68 29.82 20.19
C LYS A 241 -13.44 31.14 20.06
N ASN A 242 -14.48 31.18 19.22
CA ASN A 242 -15.26 32.38 18.97
C ASN A 242 -16.44 32.56 19.94
N MET A 243 -16.69 31.60 20.83
CA MET A 243 -17.77 31.69 21.80
C MET A 243 -17.50 32.80 22.83
N PRO A 244 -18.51 33.65 23.13
CA PRO A 244 -18.37 34.65 24.18
C PRO A 244 -18.35 33.98 25.56
N MET A 245 -17.67 34.62 26.52
CA MET A 245 -17.34 33.99 27.81
C MET A 245 -18.57 33.60 28.63
N HIS A 246 -19.64 34.39 28.55
CA HIS A 246 -20.93 34.07 29.19
C HIS A 246 -21.63 32.84 28.59
N GLU A 247 -21.48 32.58 27.29
CA GLU A 247 -22.01 31.35 26.66
C GLU A 247 -21.13 30.16 27.01
N TYR A 248 -19.80 30.33 26.99
CA TYR A 248 -18.86 29.30 27.42
C TYR A 248 -19.17 28.82 28.83
N LYS A 249 -19.44 29.74 29.77
CA LYS A 249 -19.82 29.41 31.15
C LYS A 249 -21.04 28.47 31.23
N LYS A 250 -22.03 28.61 30.35
CA LYS A 250 -23.24 27.77 30.34
C LYS A 250 -22.94 26.35 29.87
N TYR A 251 -22.09 26.20 28.85
CA TYR A 251 -21.77 24.90 28.25
C TYR A 251 -20.49 24.28 28.80
N ARG A 252 -19.79 24.95 29.73
CA ARG A 252 -18.51 24.53 30.32
C ARG A 252 -18.56 23.10 30.85
N SER A 253 -19.59 22.73 31.61
CA SER A 253 -19.73 21.39 32.18
C SER A 253 -19.87 20.30 31.11
N GLN A 254 -20.54 20.61 30.00
CA GLN A 254 -20.71 19.72 28.86
C GLN A 254 -19.44 19.64 28.01
N LEU A 255 -18.75 20.76 27.79
CA LEU A 255 -17.50 20.82 27.02
C LEU A 255 -16.35 20.11 27.73
N LEU A 256 -16.16 20.37 29.04
CA LEU A 256 -15.18 19.64 29.85
C LEU A 256 -15.62 18.19 30.11
N GLY A 257 -16.93 17.96 30.30
CA GLY A 257 -17.48 16.63 30.47
C GLY A 257 -17.25 15.76 29.24
N ALA A 258 -17.49 16.28 28.03
CA ALA A 258 -17.21 15.59 26.78
C ALA A 258 -15.71 15.32 26.62
N ALA A 259 -14.85 16.32 26.82
CA ALA A 259 -13.40 16.15 26.73
C ALA A 259 -12.86 15.12 27.75
N ALA A 260 -13.36 15.13 28.99
CA ALA A 260 -12.97 14.17 30.03
C ALA A 260 -13.54 12.76 29.80
N SER A 261 -14.75 12.65 29.26
CA SER A 261 -15.38 11.36 28.92
C SER A 261 -14.68 10.70 27.73
N GLU A 262 -14.27 11.49 26.75
CA GLU A 262 -13.60 11.02 25.53
C GLU A 262 -12.15 10.61 25.82
N ALA A 263 -11.45 11.35 26.69
CA ALA A 263 -10.13 10.94 27.21
C ALA A 263 -10.21 9.70 28.13
N GLY A 264 -11.30 9.52 28.88
CA GLY A 264 -11.51 8.37 29.78
C GLY A 264 -11.92 7.08 29.07
N ASN A 265 -12.65 7.17 27.96
CA ASN A 265 -13.09 6.00 27.18
C ASN A 265 -12.02 5.43 26.23
N ARG A 266 -10.88 6.10 26.04
CA ARG A 266 -9.70 5.54 25.37
C ARG A 266 -8.68 5.06 26.39
N GLY A 267 -9.09 4.07 27.19
CA GLY A 267 -8.17 3.26 27.97
C GLY A 267 -7.10 2.65 27.07
N LEU A 268 -5.84 2.81 27.49
CA LEU A 268 -4.56 2.55 26.80
C LEU A 268 -4.37 1.14 26.19
N PHE A 269 -5.32 0.22 26.28
CA PHE A 269 -5.28 -1.10 25.63
C PHE A 269 -6.70 -1.60 25.40
N GLY A 270 -7.13 -1.55 24.14
CA GLY A 270 -8.35 -2.16 23.61
C GLY A 270 -8.17 -2.40 22.13
#